data_AF-A0A017S0Y6-F1
#
_entry.id   AF-A0A017S0Y6-F1
#
_cell.length_a   1.000
_cell.length_b   1.000
_cell.length_c   1.000
_cell.angle_alpha   90.00
_cell.angle_beta   90.00
_cell.angle_gamma   90.00
#
_symmetry.space_group_name_H-M   'P 1'
#
loop_
_entity.id
_entity.type
_entity.pdbx_description
1 polymer ?
#
loop_
_entity_poly.entity_id
_entity_poly.type
_entity_poly.pdbx_seq_one_letter_code
_entity_poly.pdbx_strand_id
1 'polypeptide(L)'
;MFFNLKSAFLVGLAATAYASPILPVDPLAPQDIEARSIEARAQAKDVDCGGRQFTAQDIKSTIATSKTAQDKQYKDSSYKFPKPYGNGEKFFNSPSQLYEYPLMSPTFTGKGKYEIYRVIMNENYNYMGSLYHKSDVSNSFHKCVNVEDQEKEAKKNEKAEQKDDKKVGKGKGGKKGH
;
A
#
# COMPACT_ATOMS: atom_id res chain seq x y z
N MET A 1 -65.16 -13.98 -42.79
CA MET A 1 -66.05 -13.26 -41.85
C MET A 1 -65.22 -12.25 -41.09
N PHE A 2 -65.70 -11.01 -41.07
CA PHE A 2 -65.14 -9.87 -40.37
C PHE A 2 -65.51 -9.95 -38.89
N PHE A 3 -64.56 -9.73 -37.99
CA PHE A 3 -64.82 -9.02 -36.73
C PHE A 3 -63.63 -8.15 -36.35
N ASN A 4 -63.79 -6.88 -36.72
CA ASN A 4 -63.26 -5.72 -36.01
C ASN A 4 -63.88 -5.69 -34.61
N LEU A 5 -63.10 -5.42 -33.57
CA LEU A 5 -63.58 -4.72 -32.37
C LEU A 5 -62.43 -3.91 -31.75
N LYS A 6 -62.62 -2.59 -31.86
CA LYS A 6 -61.91 -1.51 -31.19
C LYS A 6 -62.15 -1.55 -29.67
N SER A 7 -61.29 -0.80 -28.97
CA SER A 7 -61.34 -0.34 -27.57
C SER A 7 -60.34 -1.08 -26.68
N ALA A 8 -59.17 -0.55 -26.34
CA ALA A 8 -58.82 0.78 -25.82
C ALA A 8 -59.46 1.09 -24.44
N PHE A 9 -58.58 1.54 -23.54
CA PHE A 9 -58.80 2.07 -22.18
C PHE A 9 -59.03 1.03 -21.07
N LEU A 10 -58.41 1.06 -19.89
CA LEU A 10 -57.28 1.78 -19.29
C LEU A 10 -56.99 1.08 -17.93
N VAL A 11 -55.73 1.13 -17.50
CA VAL A 11 -55.25 1.38 -16.12
C VAL A 11 -55.79 0.53 -14.96
N GLY A 12 -54.89 -0.30 -14.41
CA GLY A 12 -54.93 -0.79 -13.02
C GLY A 12 -53.52 -0.75 -12.42
N LEU A 13 -53.15 0.41 -11.88
CA LEU A 13 -51.91 0.71 -11.18
C LEU A 13 -51.98 0.20 -9.73
N ALA A 14 -51.06 -0.69 -9.31
CA ALA A 14 -50.72 -0.87 -7.91
C ALA A 14 -49.32 -1.51 -7.77
N ALA A 15 -48.33 -0.66 -7.51
CA ALA A 15 -47.07 -1.02 -6.86
C ALA A 15 -47.38 -1.31 -5.36
N THR A 16 -46.70 -2.15 -4.58
CA THR A 16 -45.28 -2.24 -4.27
C THR A 16 -45.09 -3.45 -3.34
N ALA A 17 -44.02 -4.22 -3.51
CA ALA A 17 -43.50 -5.07 -2.43
C ALA A 17 -41.98 -4.94 -2.44
N TYR A 18 -41.51 -3.99 -1.64
CA TYR A 18 -40.10 -3.75 -1.35
C TYR A 18 -39.58 -4.90 -0.50
N ALA A 19 -38.70 -5.72 -1.06
CA ALA A 19 -37.86 -6.61 -0.25
C ALA A 19 -36.60 -7.00 -1.01
N SER A 20 -35.76 -6.01 -1.29
CA SER A 20 -34.31 -6.19 -1.41
C SER A 20 -33.69 -4.81 -1.17
N PRO A 21 -32.69 -4.67 -0.29
CA PRO A 21 -32.07 -3.38 -0.04
C PRO A 21 -31.24 -2.99 -1.27
N ILE A 22 -31.88 -2.31 -2.22
CA ILE A 22 -31.18 -1.49 -3.21
C ILE A 22 -31.01 -0.14 -2.53
N LEU A 23 -29.79 0.15 -2.09
CA LEU A 23 -29.42 1.47 -1.60
C LEU A 23 -29.77 2.51 -2.69
N PRO A 24 -30.39 3.64 -2.34
CA PRO A 24 -30.78 4.65 -3.31
C PRO A 24 -29.55 5.24 -3.99
N VAL A 25 -29.49 5.10 -5.32
CA VAL A 25 -28.63 5.91 -6.18
C VAL A 25 -29.27 7.28 -6.25
N ASP A 26 -28.74 8.20 -5.44
CA ASP A 26 -28.99 9.63 -5.56
C ASP A 26 -28.33 10.13 -6.86
N PRO A 27 -29.03 10.85 -7.77
CA PRO A 27 -28.42 11.44 -8.97
C PRO A 27 -27.48 12.62 -8.65
N LEU A 28 -27.33 12.97 -7.37
CA LEU A 28 -26.47 14.04 -6.86
C LEU A 28 -25.39 13.55 -5.87
N ALA A 29 -25.29 12.25 -5.64
CA ALA A 29 -24.23 11.69 -4.79
C ALA A 29 -22.92 11.59 -5.59
N PRO A 30 -21.78 12.13 -5.08
CA PRO A 30 -20.47 11.87 -5.65
C PRO A 30 -20.30 10.35 -5.79
N GLN A 31 -20.02 9.91 -7.02
CA GLN A 31 -19.85 8.51 -7.34
C GLN A 31 -18.71 7.94 -6.49
N ASP A 32 -19.07 7.15 -5.49
CA ASP A 32 -18.17 6.42 -4.60
C ASP A 32 -17.55 5.21 -5.34
N ILE A 33 -16.96 5.48 -6.50
CA ILE A 33 -16.08 4.55 -7.24
C ILE A 33 -14.79 4.31 -6.41
N GLU A 34 -14.50 5.16 -5.43
CA GLU A 34 -13.39 4.97 -4.50
C GLU A 34 -13.61 3.82 -3.50
N ALA A 35 -14.82 3.58 -3.01
CA ALA A 35 -15.03 2.62 -1.91
C ALA A 35 -14.77 1.14 -2.28
N ARG A 36 -14.95 0.73 -3.54
CA ARG A 36 -14.78 -0.69 -3.96
C ARG A 36 -13.36 -1.07 -4.39
N SER A 37 -12.42 -0.12 -4.39
CA SER A 37 -11.02 -0.31 -4.83
C SER A 37 -10.00 -0.38 -3.68
N ILE A 38 -10.48 -0.31 -2.42
CA ILE A 38 -9.65 -0.07 -1.23
C ILE A 38 -9.44 -1.35 -0.38
N GLU A 39 -10.32 -2.36 -0.49
CA GLU A 39 -10.42 -3.43 0.54
C GLU A 39 -9.47 -4.63 0.38
N ALA A 40 -8.46 -4.60 -0.49
CA ALA A 40 -7.41 -5.65 -0.49
C ALA A 40 -6.01 -5.18 -0.93
N ARG A 41 -5.76 -3.86 -0.97
CA ARG A 41 -4.41 -3.34 -1.20
C ARG A 41 -3.83 -3.00 0.17
N ALA A 42 -2.76 -3.68 0.57
CA ALA A 42 -1.93 -3.20 1.68
C ALA A 42 -1.57 -1.74 1.37
N GLN A 43 -2.16 -0.80 2.10
CA GLN A 43 -1.96 0.62 1.82
C GLN A 43 -0.48 0.92 2.05
N ALA A 44 0.18 1.49 1.02
CA ALA A 44 1.55 1.95 1.17
C ALA A 44 1.58 2.97 2.32
N LYS A 45 2.44 2.72 3.30
CA LYS A 45 2.72 3.61 4.42
C LYS A 45 4.02 4.36 4.17
N ASP A 46 4.29 5.34 5.02
CA ASP A 46 5.60 5.98 5.05
C ASP A 46 6.66 4.96 5.51
N VAL A 47 7.79 4.95 4.81
CA VAL A 47 8.86 3.97 5.04
C VAL A 47 10.19 4.66 5.31
N ASP A 48 10.96 4.10 6.23
CA ASP A 48 12.36 4.41 6.47
C ASP A 48 13.24 3.35 5.79
N CYS A 49 14.10 3.81 4.90
CA CYS A 49 15.07 3.02 4.17
C CYS A 49 16.50 3.34 4.65
N GLY A 50 16.86 2.96 5.87
CA GLY A 50 18.21 3.18 6.40
C GLY A 50 18.52 4.65 6.68
N GLY A 51 17.54 5.39 7.20
CA GLY A 51 17.62 6.81 7.54
C GLY A 51 17.04 7.74 6.47
N ARG A 52 16.72 7.24 5.28
CA ARG A 52 15.96 8.01 4.29
C ARG A 52 14.49 7.65 4.33
N GLN A 53 13.65 8.64 4.59
CA GLN A 53 12.21 8.46 4.63
C GLN A 53 11.57 8.74 3.26
N PHE A 54 10.59 7.91 2.90
CA PHE A 54 9.72 8.10 1.75
C PHE A 54 8.28 8.06 2.20
N THR A 55 7.49 8.99 1.69
CA THR A 55 6.06 9.06 2.01
C THR A 55 5.28 8.01 1.22
N ALA A 56 4.09 7.68 1.71
CA ALA A 56 3.11 6.91 0.97
C ALA A 56 2.81 7.54 -0.40
N GLN A 57 2.85 8.88 -0.51
CA GLN A 57 2.66 9.59 -1.77
C GLN A 57 3.82 9.37 -2.74
N ASP A 58 5.07 9.38 -2.26
CA ASP A 58 6.24 9.07 -3.10
C ASP A 58 6.12 7.65 -3.67
N ILE A 59 5.71 6.68 -2.84
CA ILE A 59 5.52 5.28 -3.26
C ILE A 59 4.41 5.18 -4.31
N LYS A 60 3.24 5.77 -4.04
CA LYS A 60 2.11 5.78 -4.98
C LYS A 60 2.48 6.42 -6.32
N SER A 61 3.16 7.57 -6.29
CA SER A 61 3.60 8.30 -7.48
C SER A 61 4.63 7.49 -8.28
N THR A 62 5.52 6.78 -7.58
CA THR A 62 6.50 5.87 -8.16
C THR A 62 5.83 4.71 -8.89
N ILE A 63 4.85 4.05 -8.27
CA ILE A 63 4.08 2.95 -8.89
C ILE A 63 3.25 3.45 -10.09
N ALA A 64 2.67 4.65 -10.00
CA ALA A 64 1.96 5.23 -11.13
C ALA A 64 2.90 5.52 -12.31
N THR A 65 4.10 6.04 -12.02
CA THR A 65 5.11 6.35 -13.02
C THR A 65 5.70 5.08 -13.64
N SER A 66 5.84 4.00 -12.88
CA SER A 66 6.36 2.73 -13.40
C SER A 66 5.47 2.11 -14.47
N LYS A 67 4.14 2.29 -14.39
CA LYS A 67 3.21 1.89 -15.46
C LYS A 67 3.52 2.60 -16.77
N THR A 68 3.58 3.93 -16.70
CA THR A 68 3.91 4.78 -17.84
C THR A 68 5.31 4.48 -18.39
N ALA A 69 6.28 4.18 -17.53
CA ALA A 69 7.62 3.82 -17.94
C ALA A 69 7.66 2.46 -18.65
N GLN A 70 6.89 1.47 -18.21
CA GLN A 70 6.77 0.18 -18.88
C GLN A 70 6.21 0.33 -20.31
N ASP A 71 5.15 1.12 -20.47
CA ASP A 71 4.56 1.38 -21.80
C ASP A 71 5.56 2.01 -22.77
N LYS A 72 6.43 2.88 -22.24
CA LYS A 72 7.48 3.52 -23.03
C LYS A 72 8.66 2.58 -23.29
N GLN A 73 8.98 1.69 -22.36
CA GLN A 73 10.03 0.68 -22.50
C GLN A 73 9.79 -0.26 -23.68
N TYR A 74 8.53 -0.60 -23.99
CA TYR A 74 8.20 -1.39 -25.18
C TYR A 74 8.51 -0.66 -26.51
N LYS A 75 8.63 0.67 -26.49
CA LYS A 75 8.86 1.51 -27.67
C LYS A 75 10.29 2.04 -27.74
N ASP A 76 10.96 2.13 -26.60
CA ASP A 76 12.26 2.78 -26.45
C ASP A 76 13.08 2.07 -25.38
N SER A 77 14.13 1.36 -25.84
CA SER A 77 15.02 0.55 -25.00
C SER A 77 15.88 1.36 -24.03
N SER A 78 15.87 2.69 -24.11
CA SER A 78 16.53 3.55 -23.11
C SER A 78 15.77 3.62 -21.78
N TYR A 79 14.49 3.26 -21.75
CA TYR A 79 13.75 3.01 -20.50
C TYR A 79 14.16 1.64 -19.94
N LYS A 80 14.79 1.65 -18.76
CA LYS A 80 15.35 0.42 -18.17
C LYS A 80 14.41 -0.27 -17.19
N PHE A 81 13.36 0.41 -16.76
CA PHE A 81 12.47 -0.05 -15.67
C PHE A 81 11.01 0.09 -16.10
N PRO A 82 10.11 -0.73 -15.51
CA PRO A 82 10.33 -1.71 -14.44
C PRO A 82 11.12 -2.96 -14.85
N LYS A 83 11.79 -3.60 -13.89
CA LYS A 83 12.58 -4.83 -14.10
C LYS A 83 12.09 -5.98 -13.23
N PRO A 84 12.19 -7.23 -13.68
CA PRO A 84 11.93 -8.39 -12.82
C PRO A 84 12.82 -8.35 -11.57
N TYR A 85 12.22 -8.54 -10.40
CA TYR A 85 12.91 -8.72 -9.13
C TYR A 85 12.85 -10.20 -8.73
N GLY A 86 14.02 -10.80 -8.51
CA GLY A 86 14.13 -12.24 -8.26
C GLY A 86 13.75 -12.70 -6.85
N ASN A 87 13.75 -11.80 -5.86
CA ASN A 87 13.38 -12.09 -4.47
C ASN A 87 14.13 -13.29 -3.86
N GLY A 88 15.43 -13.43 -4.17
CA GLY A 88 16.27 -14.53 -3.65
C GLY A 88 16.44 -14.46 -2.12
N GLU A 89 16.34 -13.27 -1.54
CA GLU A 89 16.34 -13.01 -0.11
C GLU A 89 15.04 -13.42 0.58
N LYS A 90 13.99 -13.76 -0.18
CA LYS A 90 12.66 -14.15 0.32
C LYS A 90 12.00 -13.07 1.18
N PHE A 91 12.27 -11.81 0.86
CA PHE A 91 11.69 -10.67 1.54
C PHE A 91 10.17 -10.62 1.37
N PHE A 92 9.66 -10.95 0.20
CA PHE A 92 8.23 -10.90 -0.06
C PHE A 92 7.67 -12.30 -0.26
N ASN A 93 6.60 -12.64 0.43
CA ASN A 93 5.89 -13.88 0.18
C ASN A 93 4.84 -13.62 -0.91
N SER A 94 5.25 -13.74 -2.17
CA SER A 94 4.38 -13.56 -3.33
C SER A 94 4.50 -14.78 -4.26
N PRO A 95 3.37 -15.38 -4.68
CA PRO A 95 3.39 -16.41 -5.71
C PRO A 95 3.59 -15.83 -7.13
N SER A 96 3.35 -14.54 -7.31
CA SER A 96 3.50 -13.83 -8.59
C SER A 96 4.91 -13.29 -8.81
N GLN A 97 5.27 -13.08 -10.08
CA GLN A 97 6.49 -12.38 -10.46
C GLN A 97 6.50 -10.96 -9.84
N LEU A 98 7.63 -10.61 -9.24
CA LEU A 98 7.85 -9.29 -8.68
C LEU A 98 8.65 -8.41 -9.64
N TYR A 99 8.45 -7.11 -9.52
CA TYR A 99 9.14 -6.10 -10.29
C TYR A 99 9.68 -5.03 -9.37
N GLU A 100 10.86 -4.52 -9.70
CA GLU A 100 11.47 -3.38 -9.04
C GLU A 100 11.37 -2.12 -9.91
N TYR A 101 11.21 -0.98 -9.24
CA TYR A 101 11.30 0.33 -9.86
C TYR A 101 12.01 1.30 -8.89
N PRO A 102 12.90 2.20 -9.36
CA PRO A 102 13.59 3.12 -8.48
C PRO A 102 12.64 4.03 -7.68
N LEU A 103 12.82 4.04 -6.37
CA LEU A 103 12.10 4.92 -5.44
C LEU A 103 12.93 6.18 -5.23
N MET A 104 12.39 7.33 -5.62
CA MET A 104 13.07 8.62 -5.53
C MET A 104 12.06 9.73 -5.31
N SER A 105 12.51 10.82 -4.67
CA SER A 105 11.77 12.08 -4.60
C SER A 105 12.71 13.18 -5.09
N PRO A 106 12.45 13.82 -6.25
CA PRO A 106 11.30 13.62 -7.15
C PRO A 106 11.28 12.24 -7.83
N THR A 107 10.09 11.79 -8.27
CA THR A 107 9.87 10.46 -8.83
C THR A 107 10.69 10.19 -10.10
N PHE A 108 11.32 9.03 -10.17
CA PHE A 108 12.10 8.60 -11.33
C PHE A 108 11.20 8.35 -12.55
N THR A 109 11.52 8.99 -13.67
CA THR A 109 10.67 8.98 -14.88
C THR A 109 10.95 7.81 -15.84
N GLY A 110 11.91 6.94 -15.50
CA GLY A 110 12.24 5.74 -16.28
C GLY A 110 13.58 5.83 -17.03
N LYS A 111 14.19 7.02 -17.10
CA LYS A 111 15.50 7.26 -17.72
C LYS A 111 16.44 8.04 -16.81
N GLY A 112 17.74 7.85 -17.02
CA GLY A 112 18.79 8.61 -16.35
C GLY A 112 19.29 7.96 -15.07
N LYS A 113 19.90 8.78 -14.20
CA LYS A 113 20.46 8.33 -12.93
C LYS A 113 19.33 8.02 -11.95
N TYR A 114 19.46 6.89 -11.26
CA TYR A 114 18.56 6.48 -10.20
C TYR A 114 19.32 6.22 -8.91
N GLU A 115 18.63 6.30 -7.77
CA GLU A 115 19.20 6.07 -6.44
C GLU A 115 19.21 4.59 -6.06
N ILE A 116 19.60 4.28 -4.82
CA ILE A 116 19.73 2.91 -4.29
C ILE A 116 18.40 2.30 -3.84
N TYR A 117 17.34 3.10 -3.75
CA TYR A 117 16.04 2.69 -3.21
C TYR A 117 15.15 2.11 -4.30
N ARG A 118 14.32 1.14 -3.96
CA ARG A 118 13.39 0.45 -4.86
C ARG A 118 12.02 0.35 -4.23
N VAL A 119 10.98 0.55 -5.03
CA VAL A 119 9.65 -0.01 -4.77
C VAL A 119 9.58 -1.38 -5.42
N ILE A 120 9.07 -2.35 -4.67
CA ILE A 120 8.76 -3.68 -5.17
C ILE A 120 7.25 -3.81 -5.34
N MET A 121 6.85 -4.28 -6.52
CA MET A 121 5.46 -4.48 -6.90
C MET A 121 5.27 -5.84 -7.54
N ASN A 122 4.06 -6.37 -7.52
CA ASN A 122 3.72 -7.56 -8.31
C ASN A 122 3.29 -7.16 -9.74
N GLU A 123 2.97 -8.16 -10.57
CA GLU A 123 2.47 -7.99 -11.94
C GLU A 123 1.22 -7.10 -12.08
N ASN A 124 0.43 -6.97 -11.02
CA ASN A 124 -0.76 -6.12 -10.96
C ASN A 124 -0.46 -4.71 -10.45
N TYR A 125 0.83 -4.34 -10.33
CA TYR A 125 1.28 -3.08 -9.74
C TYR A 125 0.83 -2.86 -8.29
N ASN A 126 0.53 -3.95 -7.56
CA ASN A 126 0.27 -3.85 -6.13
C ASN A 126 1.59 -3.71 -5.40
N TYR A 127 1.64 -2.79 -4.43
CA TYR A 127 2.81 -2.56 -3.59
C TYR A 127 3.09 -3.76 -2.68
N MET A 128 4.31 -4.29 -2.74
CA MET A 128 4.77 -5.40 -1.89
C MET A 128 5.70 -4.93 -0.77
N GLY A 129 6.41 -3.83 -0.99
CA GLY A 129 7.32 -3.20 -0.03
C GLY A 129 8.38 -2.36 -0.72
N SER A 130 9.24 -1.74 0.08
CA SER A 130 10.38 -0.96 -0.43
C SER A 130 11.69 -1.59 0.05
N LEU A 131 12.72 -1.51 -0.79
CA LEU A 131 14.06 -2.00 -0.50
C LEU A 131 15.10 -0.90 -0.73
N TYR A 132 16.30 -1.10 -0.19
CA TYR A 132 17.47 -0.29 -0.50
C TYR A 132 18.74 -1.12 -0.52
N HIS A 133 19.71 -0.73 -1.35
CA HIS A 133 21.05 -1.28 -1.25
C HIS A 133 21.83 -0.62 -0.13
N LYS A 134 22.57 -1.40 0.65
CA LYS A 134 23.56 -0.85 1.58
C LYS A 134 24.91 -0.81 0.88
N SER A 135 25.34 0.40 0.51
CA SER A 135 26.56 0.66 -0.27
C SER A 135 27.84 0.08 0.33
N ASP A 136 27.84 -0.21 1.63
CA ASP A 136 29.07 -0.39 2.39
C ASP A 136 29.47 -1.87 2.55
N VAL A 137 28.57 -2.81 2.21
CA VAL A 137 28.75 -4.20 2.65
C VAL A 137 28.47 -5.24 1.56
N SER A 138 27.56 -5.00 0.61
CA SER A 138 27.39 -5.83 -0.59
C SER A 138 26.33 -5.26 -1.55
N ASN A 139 26.17 -5.88 -2.73
CA ASN A 139 25.02 -5.64 -3.62
C ASN A 139 23.69 -6.20 -3.06
N SER A 140 23.61 -6.56 -1.77
CA SER A 140 22.37 -7.06 -1.15
C SER A 140 21.34 -5.96 -0.98
N PHE A 141 20.07 -6.37 -0.96
CA PHE A 141 18.98 -5.51 -0.54
C PHE A 141 18.71 -5.61 0.96
N HIS A 142 18.21 -4.52 1.52
CA HIS A 142 17.58 -4.48 2.84
C HIS A 142 16.15 -3.98 2.69
N LYS A 143 15.24 -4.51 3.52
CA LYS A 143 13.88 -3.99 3.60
C LYS A 143 13.85 -2.64 4.27
N CYS A 144 13.13 -1.71 3.65
CA CYS A 144 12.66 -0.53 4.36
C CYS A 144 11.59 -0.96 5.37
N VAL A 145 11.48 -0.20 6.46
CA VAL A 145 10.52 -0.46 7.55
C VAL A 145 9.48 0.64 7.59
N ASN A 146 8.25 0.32 8.00
CA ASN A 146 7.23 1.35 8.16
C ASN A 146 7.61 2.25 9.33
N VAL A 147 7.53 3.57 9.16
CA VAL A 147 7.88 4.55 10.20
C VAL A 147 7.02 4.32 11.46
N GLU A 148 5.72 4.07 11.28
CA GLU A 148 4.80 3.77 12.39
C GLU A 148 5.20 2.54 13.22
N ASP A 149 5.81 1.53 12.59
CA ASP A 149 6.18 0.30 13.28
C ASP A 149 7.46 0.52 14.11
N GLN A 150 8.40 1.32 13.61
CA GLN A 150 9.56 1.77 14.41
C GLN A 150 9.14 2.56 15.65
N GLU A 151 8.18 3.48 15.52
CA GLU A 151 7.69 4.27 16.65
C GLU A 151 7.04 3.40 17.74
N LYS A 152 6.30 2.35 17.35
CA LYS A 152 5.67 1.42 18.30
C LYS A 152 6.70 0.61 19.06
N GLU A 153 7.75 0.16 18.38
CA GLU A 153 8.85 -0.57 19.03
C GLU A 153 9.64 0.32 19.99
N ALA A 154 9.95 1.56 19.60
CA ALA A 154 10.60 2.53 20.47
C ALA A 154 9.80 2.77 21.76
N LYS A 155 8.49 3.05 21.63
CA LYS A 155 7.58 3.26 22.79
C LYS A 155 7.45 2.03 23.68
N LYS A 156 7.52 0.81 23.11
CA LYS A 156 7.48 -0.44 23.88
C LYS A 156 8.75 -0.63 24.71
N ASN A 157 9.91 -0.29 24.14
CA ASN A 157 11.20 -0.42 24.80
C ASN A 157 11.35 0.59 25.94
N GLU A 158 10.95 1.85 25.75
CA GLU A 158 10.94 2.86 26.83
C GLU A 158 10.04 2.44 28.01
N LYS A 159 8.89 1.81 27.73
CA LYS A 159 7.98 1.31 28.76
C LYS A 159 8.50 0.07 29.48
N ALA A 160 9.40 -0.70 28.87
CA ALA A 160 10.07 -1.83 29.52
C ALA A 160 11.15 -1.32 30.48
N GLU A 161 11.96 -0.36 30.05
CA GLU A 161 13.05 0.23 30.84
C GLU A 161 12.53 0.95 32.11
N GLN A 162 11.44 1.73 31.99
CA GLN A 162 10.80 2.36 33.17
C GLN A 162 10.18 1.38 34.17
N LYS A 163 9.90 0.13 33.78
CA LYS A 163 9.37 -0.89 34.70
C LYS A 163 10.48 -1.55 35.53
N ASP A 164 11.70 -1.62 35.00
CA ASP A 164 12.83 -2.22 35.69
C ASP A 164 13.40 -1.26 36.75
N ASP A 165 13.46 0.05 36.48
CA ASP A 165 13.87 1.04 37.49
C ASP A 165 12.92 1.11 38.70
N LYS A 166 11.62 0.91 38.47
CA LYS A 166 10.62 0.92 39.56
C LYS A 166 10.68 -0.33 40.45
N LYS A 167 11.34 -1.41 40.01
CA LYS A 167 11.58 -2.62 40.81
C LYS A 167 12.80 -2.50 41.73
N VAL A 168 13.81 -1.70 41.36
CA VAL A 168 15.03 -1.50 42.18
C VAL A 168 14.76 -0.60 43.41
N GLY A 169 13.79 0.31 43.33
CA GLY A 169 13.44 1.23 44.42
C GLY A 169 12.66 0.64 45.61
N LYS A 170 12.17 -0.61 45.53
CA LYS A 170 11.34 -1.23 46.60
C LYS A 170 12.08 -2.20 47.54
N GLY A 171 13.41 -2.30 47.43
CA GLY A 171 14.21 -3.34 48.08
C GLY A 171 15.17 -2.91 49.20
N LYS A 172 15.11 -1.69 49.74
CA LYS A 172 15.98 -1.27 50.85
C LYS A 172 15.22 -0.45 51.90
N GLY A 173 14.50 -1.14 52.78
CA GLY A 173 13.89 -0.53 53.96
C GLY A 173 13.42 -1.59 54.94
N GLY A 174 14.32 -2.12 55.77
CA GLY A 174 13.91 -2.94 56.90
C GLY A 174 14.96 -3.92 57.42
N LYS A 175 15.97 -3.41 58.15
CA LYS A 175 16.53 -4.15 59.30
C LYS A 175 17.31 -3.21 60.22
N LYS A 176 16.65 -2.72 61.27
CA LYS A 176 17.25 -2.24 62.53
C LYS A 176 16.29 -2.60 63.68
N GLY A 177 16.83 -3.18 64.76
CA GLY A 177 16.16 -3.56 66.01
C GLY A 177 15.73 -5.04 66.03
N HIS A 178 16.03 -5.88 67.01
CA HIS A 178 16.61 -5.72 68.36
C HIS A 178 17.69 -6.79 68.59
#